data_AF-A0A6N7PXC7-F1
#
_entry.id   AF-A0A6N7PXC7-F1
#
_cell.length_a   1.000
_cell.length_b   1.000
_cell.length_c   1.000
_cell.angle_alpha   90.00
_cell.angle_beta   90.00
_cell.angle_gamma   90.00
#
_symmetry.space_group_name_H-M   'P 1'
#
loop_
_entity.id
_entity.type
_entity.pdbx_description
1 polymer ?
#
loop_
_entity_poly.entity_id
_entity_poly.type
_entity_poly.pdbx_seq_one_letter_code
_entity_poly.pdbx_strand_id
1 'polypeptide(L)'
;MREAWSWTAGVLVGVLGMAGSPGCLSLSTSEGGQGGAGGVGGGPVPVTGQAATGQGGSSSSGAGGEGGGGSNLGDMCITGADCTSGFCADGVCCDSDCGGDCQSCARPGYIGTCSNLPAGEEDQPTCTLTSACDGNGACKSKNGQPCTSNAECLSGKCEGAPGNKTCAP
;
A
#
# COMPACT_ATOMS: atom_id res chain seq x y z
N MET A 1 -2.67 15.24 -56.64
CA MET A 1 -2.54 16.63 -56.18
C MET A 1 -1.62 16.61 -54.97
N ARG A 2 -0.34 16.98 -55.16
CA ARG A 2 0.58 17.67 -54.21
C ARG A 2 0.48 17.21 -52.74
N GLU A 3 1.28 16.28 -52.24
CA GLU A 3 2.73 16.33 -51.95
C GLU A 3 3.25 17.62 -51.31
N ALA A 4 4.08 17.41 -50.28
CA ALA A 4 4.88 18.35 -49.48
C ALA A 4 4.16 18.97 -48.28
N TRP A 5 4.59 18.62 -47.06
CA TRP A 5 5.32 19.54 -46.18
C TRP A 5 6.39 18.78 -45.40
N SER A 6 7.60 18.92 -45.92
CA SER A 6 8.87 18.61 -45.30
C SER A 6 9.17 19.63 -44.21
N TRP A 7 9.37 19.19 -42.96
CA TRP A 7 9.99 20.01 -41.91
C TRP A 7 11.18 19.22 -41.34
N THR A 8 12.27 19.19 -42.10
CA THR A 8 13.62 18.99 -41.56
C THR A 8 14.29 20.35 -41.38
N ALA A 9 14.60 20.73 -40.15
CA ALA A 9 15.67 21.69 -39.86
C ALA A 9 16.27 21.35 -38.50
N GLY A 10 17.40 20.63 -38.52
CA GLY A 10 18.28 20.54 -37.37
C GLY A 10 19.06 21.83 -37.19
N VAL A 11 19.32 22.20 -35.94
CA VAL A 11 20.45 23.07 -35.57
C VAL A 11 21.25 22.37 -34.48
N LEU A 12 22.55 22.37 -34.72
CA LEU A 12 23.64 21.75 -33.99
C LEU A 12 23.85 22.28 -32.56
N VAL A 13 24.25 21.34 -31.70
CA VAL A 13 25.42 21.36 -30.79
C VAL A 13 25.82 22.70 -30.15
N GLY A 14 25.67 22.77 -28.83
CA GLY A 14 26.37 23.71 -27.95
C GLY A 14 26.65 23.06 -26.59
N VAL A 15 27.93 22.84 -26.31
CA VAL A 15 28.53 22.17 -25.14
C VAL A 15 28.71 23.14 -23.95
N LEU A 16 28.81 22.55 -22.74
CA LEU A 16 29.42 23.07 -21.50
C LEU A 16 28.60 23.97 -20.57
N GLY A 17 28.39 23.49 -19.35
CA GLY A 17 27.89 24.28 -18.22
C GLY A 17 27.87 23.50 -16.90
N MET A 18 29.06 23.18 -16.38
CA MET A 18 29.26 22.75 -15.00
C MET A 18 28.93 23.91 -14.04
N ALA A 19 28.04 23.68 -13.08
CA ALA A 19 27.99 24.48 -11.86
C ALA A 19 27.44 23.61 -10.72
N GLY A 20 28.33 22.82 -10.11
CA GLY A 20 28.13 22.40 -8.74
C GLY A 20 28.20 23.64 -7.85
N SER A 21 27.16 23.86 -7.04
CA SER A 21 27.21 24.87 -5.99
C SER A 21 27.87 24.28 -4.74
N PRO A 22 28.96 24.90 -4.26
CA PRO A 22 29.72 24.48 -3.09
C PRO A 22 29.03 24.93 -1.80
N GLY A 23 29.40 24.29 -0.69
CA GLY A 23 28.78 24.47 0.61
C GLY A 23 28.78 25.89 1.16
N CYS A 24 27.76 26.17 1.96
CA CYS A 24 27.82 27.21 2.98
C CYS A 24 28.72 26.73 4.12
N LEU A 25 29.98 27.07 3.96
CA LEU A 25 30.98 27.24 5.00
C LEU A 25 30.38 28.02 6.19
N SER A 26 30.19 27.37 7.34
CA SER A 26 30.18 28.05 8.65
C SER A 26 31.52 27.77 9.32
N LEU A 27 32.43 28.71 9.10
CA LEU A 27 33.75 28.80 9.70
C LEU A 27 33.62 29.59 11.01
N SER A 28 34.10 29.02 12.13
CA SER A 28 34.76 29.65 13.30
C SER A 28 34.64 28.70 14.49
N THR A 29 35.60 28.41 15.36
CA THR A 29 37.06 28.61 15.46
C THR A 29 37.43 28.07 16.86
N SER A 30 38.67 27.61 17.04
CA SER A 30 39.43 27.50 18.31
C SER A 30 39.18 26.34 19.28
N GLU A 31 40.09 25.36 19.17
CA GLU A 31 41.09 24.95 20.18
C GLU A 31 40.67 24.70 21.65
N GLY A 32 40.81 23.43 22.07
CA GLY A 32 41.40 23.06 23.35
C GLY A 32 40.45 22.51 24.42
N GLY A 33 40.81 21.37 25.03
CA GLY A 33 40.36 21.04 26.39
C GLY A 33 39.97 19.58 26.64
N GLN A 34 40.77 18.91 27.47
CA GLN A 34 40.59 17.56 27.97
C GLN A 34 39.58 17.49 29.14
N GLY A 35 38.89 16.36 29.29
CA GLY A 35 38.56 15.75 30.58
C GLY A 35 37.20 16.06 31.23
N GLY A 36 36.62 15.06 31.87
CA GLY A 36 35.61 15.24 32.93
C GLY A 36 34.46 14.24 32.94
N ALA A 37 34.45 13.36 33.94
CA ALA A 37 33.44 12.34 34.22
C ALA A 37 32.12 12.91 34.75
N GLY A 38 31.03 12.13 34.65
CA GLY A 38 29.78 12.42 35.35
C GLY A 38 28.69 11.40 35.05
N GLY A 39 28.70 10.27 35.75
CA GLY A 39 27.53 9.39 35.83
C GLY A 39 26.44 10.04 36.67
N VAL A 40 25.18 9.87 36.25
CA VAL A 40 24.04 10.01 37.14
C VAL A 40 23.33 8.66 37.22
N GLY A 41 23.58 7.97 38.32
CA GLY A 41 22.68 6.96 38.84
C GLY A 41 21.48 7.64 39.49
N GLY A 42 20.31 7.03 39.30
CA GLY A 42 19.02 7.41 39.85
C GLY A 42 17.97 6.77 38.95
N GLY A 43 17.64 5.49 39.11
CA GLY A 43 16.78 5.01 40.18
C GLY A 43 15.33 4.96 39.63
N PRO A 44 14.63 3.81 39.65
CA PRO A 44 13.31 3.70 39.06
C PRO A 44 12.32 4.53 39.88
N VAL A 45 11.63 5.47 39.24
CA VAL A 45 10.46 6.10 39.87
C VAL A 45 9.32 5.07 39.91
N PRO A 46 8.79 4.71 41.09
CA PRO A 46 7.54 3.97 41.16
C PRO A 46 6.43 4.97 40.90
N VAL A 47 5.85 4.96 39.70
CA VAL A 47 4.58 5.65 39.46
C VAL A 47 3.49 4.87 40.20
N THR A 48 3.22 5.32 41.42
CA THR A 48 1.98 5.03 42.13
C THR A 48 0.85 5.65 41.32
N GLY A 49 -0.12 4.80 40.97
CA GLY A 49 -0.98 5.02 39.81
C GLY A 49 -1.98 6.16 39.93
N GLN A 50 -2.52 6.55 38.77
CA GLN A 50 -3.90 6.99 38.63
C GLN A 50 -4.36 6.96 37.18
N ALA A 51 -5.51 6.30 37.01
CA ALA A 51 -6.56 6.51 36.00
C ALA A 51 -6.29 6.12 34.54
N ALA A 52 -7.07 5.12 34.09
CA ALA A 52 -7.29 4.77 32.71
C ALA A 52 -7.83 5.98 31.92
N THR A 53 -7.08 6.39 30.90
CA THR A 53 -7.64 6.93 29.65
C THR A 53 -6.98 6.14 28.54
N GLY A 54 -7.75 5.26 27.89
CA GLY A 54 -7.28 4.44 26.78
C GLY A 54 -6.72 5.33 25.68
N GLN A 55 -5.44 5.15 25.37
CA GLN A 55 -4.81 5.65 24.17
C GLN A 55 -4.16 4.46 23.48
N GLY A 56 -4.90 3.88 22.53
CA GLY A 56 -4.32 3.01 21.51
C GLY A 56 -3.34 3.83 20.69
N GLY A 57 -2.09 3.38 20.67
CA GLY A 57 -1.00 4.10 20.05
C GLY A 57 0.26 3.26 20.07
N SER A 58 0.25 2.14 19.37
CA SER A 58 1.48 1.43 19.02
C SER A 58 1.91 1.87 17.63
N SER A 59 2.56 3.03 17.57
CA SER A 59 3.35 3.42 16.40
C SER A 59 4.77 2.90 16.57
N SER A 60 4.99 1.74 15.95
CA SER A 60 6.18 1.34 15.20
C SER A 60 7.59 1.63 15.74
N SER A 61 8.37 0.57 15.95
CA SER A 61 9.81 0.56 15.71
C SER A 61 10.25 -0.87 15.40
N GLY A 62 10.91 -1.03 14.26
CA GLY A 62 11.25 -2.34 13.71
C GLY A 62 12.40 -3.06 14.41
N ALA A 63 12.76 -4.17 13.75
CA ALA A 63 13.92 -5.04 13.95
C ALA A 63 13.85 -6.01 15.15
N GLY A 64 13.73 -7.29 14.81
CA GLY A 64 14.26 -8.42 15.58
C GLY A 64 13.48 -8.78 16.85
N GLY A 65 12.66 -9.83 16.75
CA GLY A 65 12.02 -10.43 17.91
C GLY A 65 11.77 -11.91 17.69
N GLU A 66 12.75 -12.73 18.05
CA GLU A 66 12.56 -14.15 18.33
C GLU A 66 11.57 -14.26 19.51
N GLY A 67 10.30 -14.48 19.22
CA GLY A 67 9.28 -14.61 20.26
C GLY A 67 7.88 -14.72 19.66
N GLY A 68 7.46 -15.96 19.40
CA GLY A 68 6.18 -16.30 18.80
C GLY A 68 4.97 -15.94 19.66
N GLY A 69 4.60 -14.68 19.64
CA GLY A 69 3.24 -14.22 19.94
C GLY A 69 2.69 -13.59 18.68
N GLY A 70 1.76 -14.28 18.00
CA GLY A 70 1.15 -13.75 16.80
C GLY A 70 0.46 -12.41 17.08
N SER A 71 0.60 -11.45 16.18
CA SER A 71 -0.10 -10.18 16.17
C SER A 71 -1.63 -10.38 16.19
N ASN A 72 -2.35 -9.39 16.72
CA ASN A 72 -3.80 -9.42 16.83
C ASN A 72 -4.45 -9.10 15.47
N LEU A 73 -5.76 -9.29 15.38
CA LEU A 73 -6.52 -8.90 14.19
C LEU A 73 -6.33 -7.41 13.87
N GLY A 74 -6.02 -7.10 12.61
CA GLY A 74 -5.80 -5.74 12.13
C GLY A 74 -4.38 -5.20 12.29
N ASP A 75 -3.49 -5.93 12.97
CA ASP A 75 -2.07 -5.60 13.03
C ASP A 75 -1.37 -5.94 11.70
N MET A 76 -0.24 -5.29 11.42
CA MET A 76 0.55 -5.58 10.22
C MET A 76 1.22 -6.96 10.30
N CYS A 77 1.29 -7.65 9.17
CA CYS A 77 1.92 -8.97 9.05
C CYS A 77 2.63 -9.13 7.70
N ILE A 78 3.55 -10.10 7.63
CA ILE A 78 4.22 -10.49 6.38
C ILE A 78 3.77 -11.90 5.97
N THR A 79 3.52 -12.75 6.96
CA THR A 79 3.13 -14.15 6.80
C THR A 79 2.00 -14.50 7.76
N GLY A 80 1.24 -15.57 7.46
CA GLY A 80 0.18 -16.04 8.36
C GLY A 80 0.68 -16.43 9.75
N ALA A 81 1.95 -16.86 9.87
CA ALA A 81 2.58 -17.20 11.14
C ALA A 81 2.77 -15.99 12.07
N ASP A 82 2.76 -14.77 11.51
CA ASP A 82 2.82 -13.55 12.29
C ASP A 82 1.50 -13.24 12.99
N CYS A 83 0.40 -13.92 12.65
CA CYS A 83 -0.93 -13.62 13.17
C CYS A 83 -1.41 -14.69 14.15
N THR A 84 -2.04 -14.30 15.26
CA THR A 84 -2.66 -15.26 16.19
C THR A 84 -3.73 -16.11 15.49
N SER A 85 -4.39 -15.55 14.48
CA SER A 85 -5.36 -16.26 13.63
C SER A 85 -4.73 -17.24 12.64
N GLY A 86 -3.43 -17.10 12.35
CA GLY A 86 -2.76 -17.85 11.29
C GLY A 86 -2.97 -17.26 9.87
N PHE A 87 -3.74 -16.17 9.73
CA PHE A 87 -4.10 -15.61 8.43
C PHE A 87 -3.58 -14.18 8.26
N CYS A 88 -2.75 -13.98 7.23
CA CYS A 88 -2.23 -12.69 6.83
C CYS A 88 -2.63 -12.42 5.38
N ALA A 89 -3.41 -11.37 5.13
CA ALA A 89 -3.79 -10.91 3.80
C ALA A 89 -3.67 -9.39 3.73
N ASP A 90 -3.33 -8.83 2.57
CA ASP A 90 -3.09 -7.38 2.37
C ASP A 90 -2.08 -6.76 3.36
N GLY A 91 -1.18 -7.57 3.90
CA GLY A 91 -0.22 -7.16 4.93
C GLY A 91 -0.84 -6.89 6.30
N VAL A 92 -2.06 -7.36 6.56
CA VAL A 92 -2.74 -7.27 7.87
C VAL A 92 -3.30 -8.61 8.34
N CYS A 93 -3.32 -8.82 9.65
CA CYS A 93 -3.83 -10.04 10.26
C CYS A 93 -5.35 -10.12 10.18
N CYS A 94 -5.85 -11.17 9.54
CA CYS A 94 -7.27 -11.41 9.30
C CYS A 94 -7.87 -12.39 10.31
N ASP A 95 -9.16 -12.27 10.60
CA ASP A 95 -9.91 -13.28 11.38
C ASP A 95 -10.01 -14.64 10.68
N SER A 96 -10.03 -14.63 9.34
CA SER A 96 -10.16 -15.80 8.47
C SER A 96 -9.26 -15.68 7.24
N ASP A 97 -9.19 -16.73 6.41
CA ASP A 97 -8.54 -16.62 5.12
C ASP A 97 -9.29 -15.64 4.21
N CYS A 98 -8.57 -14.64 3.70
CA CYS A 98 -9.04 -13.64 2.75
C CYS A 98 -8.33 -13.87 1.43
N GLY A 99 -8.59 -15.03 0.83
CA GLY A 99 -7.91 -15.52 -0.38
C GLY A 99 -8.66 -15.26 -1.68
N GLY A 100 -9.89 -14.72 -1.61
CA GLY A 100 -10.68 -14.39 -2.79
C GLY A 100 -10.22 -13.08 -3.46
N ASP A 101 -10.38 -12.99 -4.78
CA ASP A 101 -9.95 -11.86 -5.62
C ASP A 101 -10.61 -10.51 -5.29
N CYS A 102 -11.52 -10.45 -4.33
CA CYS A 102 -12.29 -9.27 -3.97
C CYS A 102 -12.62 -9.26 -2.48
N GLN A 103 -11.68 -9.72 -1.67
CA GLN A 103 -11.79 -9.80 -0.23
C GLN A 103 -10.55 -9.16 0.40
N SER A 104 -10.77 -8.31 1.39
CA SER A 104 -9.66 -7.66 2.09
C SER A 104 -9.92 -7.52 3.57
N CYS A 105 -8.84 -7.60 4.33
CA CYS A 105 -8.79 -7.33 5.77
C CYS A 105 -8.25 -5.94 6.09
N ALA A 106 -7.72 -5.22 5.10
CA ALA A 106 -7.21 -3.86 5.23
C ALA A 106 -8.28 -2.80 4.92
N ARG A 107 -9.53 -3.22 4.72
CA ARG A 107 -10.65 -2.32 4.35
C ARG A 107 -10.94 -1.32 5.48
N PRO A 108 -11.08 -0.02 5.18
CA PRO A 108 -11.52 0.97 6.15
C PRO A 108 -12.86 0.57 6.80
N GLY A 109 -12.88 0.54 8.13
CA GLY A 109 -14.05 0.13 8.93
C GLY A 109 -14.20 -1.37 9.17
N TYR A 110 -13.37 -2.22 8.54
CA TYR A 110 -13.36 -3.68 8.72
C TYR A 110 -11.94 -4.22 8.95
N ILE A 111 -11.06 -3.38 9.50
CA ILE A 111 -9.65 -3.73 9.70
C ILE A 111 -9.55 -5.00 10.57
N GLY A 112 -8.87 -6.02 10.05
CA GLY A 112 -8.70 -7.32 10.71
C GLY A 112 -9.85 -8.32 10.52
N THR A 113 -10.94 -7.92 9.86
CA THR A 113 -12.06 -8.81 9.52
C THR A 113 -12.13 -8.99 8.01
N CYS A 114 -12.08 -10.23 7.55
CA CYS A 114 -12.18 -10.52 6.12
C CYS A 114 -13.56 -10.11 5.60
N SER A 115 -13.59 -9.16 4.66
CA SER A 115 -14.84 -8.62 4.11
C SER A 115 -14.72 -8.39 2.61
N ASN A 116 -15.84 -8.46 1.89
CA ASN A 116 -15.85 -8.21 0.45
C ASN A 116 -15.57 -6.72 0.17
N LEU A 117 -14.73 -6.46 -0.84
CA LEU A 117 -14.58 -5.12 -1.38
C LEU A 117 -15.91 -4.66 -1.98
N PRO A 118 -16.25 -3.37 -1.88
CA PRO A 118 -17.48 -2.85 -2.47
C PRO A 118 -17.43 -2.92 -4.00
N ALA A 119 -18.61 -2.89 -4.61
CA ALA A 119 -18.73 -2.96 -6.06
C ALA A 119 -17.98 -1.79 -6.74
N GLY A 120 -17.19 -2.09 -7.77
CA GLY A 120 -16.42 -1.12 -8.54
C GLY A 120 -15.00 -0.85 -8.02
N GLU A 121 -14.64 -1.35 -6.84
CA GLU A 121 -13.25 -1.28 -6.36
C GLU A 121 -12.36 -2.30 -7.08
N GLU A 122 -11.06 -2.01 -7.09
CA GLU A 122 -10.03 -2.86 -7.65
C GLU A 122 -9.28 -3.54 -6.50
N ASP A 123 -9.10 -4.85 -6.60
CA ASP A 123 -8.32 -5.64 -5.65
C ASP A 123 -6.99 -6.01 -6.29
N GLN A 124 -5.88 -5.60 -5.67
CA GLN A 124 -4.55 -5.83 -6.23
C GLN A 124 -3.94 -7.13 -5.67
N PRO A 125 -3.33 -7.99 -6.52
CA PRO A 125 -3.07 -7.78 -7.95
C PRO A 125 -4.11 -8.43 -8.90
N THR A 126 -5.09 -9.18 -8.38
CA THR A 126 -5.86 -10.12 -9.19
C THR A 126 -7.10 -9.53 -9.86
N CYS A 127 -7.69 -8.47 -9.29
CA CYS A 127 -8.88 -7.81 -9.82
C CYS A 127 -8.62 -6.33 -10.14
N THR A 128 -7.87 -6.08 -11.21
CA THR A 128 -7.50 -4.71 -11.62
C THR A 128 -7.64 -4.46 -13.12
N LEU A 129 -7.56 -3.18 -13.53
CA LEU A 129 -7.51 -2.69 -14.91
C LEU A 129 -8.81 -2.94 -15.69
N THR A 130 -9.02 -4.18 -16.12
CA THR A 130 -10.14 -4.63 -16.95
C THR A 130 -11.26 -5.25 -16.13
N SER A 131 -11.02 -5.58 -14.87
CA SER A 131 -12.02 -6.13 -13.96
C SER A 131 -12.09 -5.33 -12.67
N ALA A 132 -13.22 -5.42 -11.98
CA ALA A 132 -13.47 -4.80 -10.68
C ALA A 132 -14.40 -5.70 -9.85
N CYS A 133 -14.39 -5.48 -8.55
CA CYS A 133 -15.18 -6.26 -7.61
C CYS A 133 -16.66 -5.99 -7.76
N ASP A 134 -17.49 -7.00 -7.54
CA ASP A 134 -18.95 -6.90 -7.65
C ASP A 134 -19.67 -6.62 -6.33
N GLY A 135 -18.93 -6.50 -5.22
CA GLY A 135 -19.50 -6.36 -3.88
C GLY A 135 -19.83 -7.68 -3.19
N ASN A 136 -19.78 -8.80 -3.91
CA ASN A 136 -20.07 -10.15 -3.41
C ASN A 136 -18.82 -11.04 -3.31
N GLY A 137 -17.63 -10.47 -3.53
CA GLY A 137 -16.37 -11.19 -3.51
C GLY A 137 -15.99 -11.82 -4.85
N ALA A 138 -16.70 -11.48 -5.94
CA ALA A 138 -16.34 -11.91 -7.29
C ALA A 138 -15.71 -10.76 -8.10
N CYS A 139 -14.65 -11.09 -8.82
CA CYS A 139 -14.04 -10.19 -9.78
C CYS A 139 -14.77 -10.27 -11.12
N LYS A 140 -15.34 -9.16 -11.59
CA LYS A 140 -16.12 -9.08 -12.83
C LYS A 140 -15.54 -8.08 -13.81
N SER A 141 -15.69 -8.34 -15.10
CA SER A 141 -15.19 -7.49 -16.17
C SER A 141 -15.93 -6.16 -16.22
N LYS A 142 -15.16 -5.07 -16.34
CA LYS A 142 -15.66 -3.71 -16.53
C LYS A 142 -16.31 -3.55 -17.90
N ASN A 143 -17.09 -2.49 -18.05
CA ASN A 143 -17.71 -2.13 -19.32
C ASN A 143 -16.67 -2.01 -20.45
N GLY A 144 -17.02 -2.52 -21.64
CA GLY A 144 -16.17 -2.55 -22.82
C GLY A 144 -15.23 -3.75 -22.91
N GLN A 145 -15.12 -4.57 -21.87
CA GLN A 145 -14.34 -5.81 -21.94
C GLN A 145 -15.08 -6.94 -22.67
N PRO A 146 -14.36 -7.83 -23.36
CA PRO A 146 -14.97 -8.99 -24.01
C PRO A 146 -15.65 -9.88 -22.98
N CYS A 147 -16.80 -10.42 -23.34
CA CYS A 147 -17.57 -11.31 -22.47
C CYS A 147 -18.19 -12.45 -23.27
N THR A 148 -18.48 -13.54 -22.58
CA THR A 148 -19.19 -14.70 -23.12
C THR A 148 -20.57 -14.86 -22.49
N SER A 149 -20.75 -14.39 -21.25
CA SER A 149 -22.01 -14.43 -20.52
C SER A 149 -22.28 -13.16 -19.70
N ASN A 150 -23.56 -12.89 -19.41
CA ASN A 150 -23.99 -11.78 -18.57
C ASN A 150 -23.35 -11.78 -17.18
N ALA A 151 -23.06 -12.96 -16.60
CA ALA A 151 -22.53 -13.09 -15.26
C ALA A 151 -21.07 -12.61 -15.12
N GLU A 152 -20.32 -12.59 -16.21
CA GLU A 152 -18.91 -12.14 -16.22
C GLU A 152 -18.79 -10.62 -16.14
N CYS A 153 -19.83 -9.89 -16.54
CA CYS A 153 -19.82 -8.44 -16.57
C CYS A 153 -20.27 -7.87 -15.24
N LEU A 154 -19.57 -6.84 -14.76
CA LEU A 154 -19.92 -6.14 -13.52
C LEU A 154 -21.34 -5.54 -13.60
N SER A 155 -21.73 -5.10 -14.79
CA SER A 155 -23.07 -4.61 -15.13
C SER A 155 -24.15 -5.70 -15.22
N GLY A 156 -23.76 -6.98 -15.23
CA GLY A 156 -24.67 -8.08 -15.52
C GLY A 156 -25.11 -8.16 -16.98
N LYS A 157 -24.48 -7.41 -17.90
CA LYS A 157 -24.89 -7.32 -19.30
C LYS A 157 -23.74 -7.61 -20.26
N CYS A 158 -23.89 -8.71 -20.99
CA CYS A 158 -22.98 -9.08 -22.06
C CYS A 158 -23.70 -8.96 -23.41
N GLU A 159 -23.40 -7.91 -24.16
CA GLU A 159 -24.15 -7.52 -25.36
C GLU A 159 -23.21 -7.34 -26.57
N GLY A 160 -23.73 -7.50 -27.78
CA GLY A 160 -22.95 -7.39 -29.02
C GLY A 160 -23.28 -8.51 -30.02
N ALA A 161 -22.59 -8.49 -31.16
CA ALA A 161 -22.75 -9.51 -32.18
C ALA A 161 -22.03 -10.82 -31.76
N PRO A 162 -22.42 -11.98 -32.31
CA PRO A 162 -21.70 -13.23 -32.07
C PRO A 162 -20.22 -13.08 -32.45
N GLY A 163 -19.31 -13.32 -31.50
CA GLY A 163 -17.86 -13.20 -31.70
C GLY A 163 -17.23 -11.86 -31.28
N ASN A 164 -18.01 -10.85 -30.90
CA ASN A 164 -17.49 -9.57 -30.39
C ASN A 164 -18.32 -9.00 -29.23
N LYS A 165 -18.92 -9.87 -28.41
CA LYS A 165 -19.71 -9.42 -27.25
C LYS A 165 -18.81 -8.74 -26.23
N THR A 166 -19.29 -7.65 -25.66
CA THR A 166 -18.60 -6.90 -24.61
C THR A 166 -19.56 -6.51 -23.48
N CYS A 167 -18.98 -6.20 -22.32
CA CYS A 167 -19.75 -5.77 -21.17
C CYS A 167 -20.37 -4.39 -21.42
N ALA A 168 -21.70 -4.34 -21.44
CA ALA A 168 -22.47 -3.11 -21.66
C ALA A 168 -22.95 -2.53 -20.32
N PRO A 169 -23.18 -1.21 -20.20
CA PRO A 169 -23.78 -0.61 -19.00
C PRO A 169 -25.23 -1.06 -18.76
#